data_AF-A0AAD5KVE1-F1
#
_entry.id   AF-A0AAD5KVE1-F1
#
_cell.length_a   1.000
_cell.length_b   1.000
_cell.length_c   1.000
_cell.angle_alpha   90.00
_cell.angle_beta   90.00
_cell.angle_gamma   90.00
#
_symmetry.space_group_name_H-M   'P 1'
#
loop_
_entity.id
_entity.type
_entity.pdbx_description
1 polymer ?
#
loop_
_entity_poly.entity_id
_entity_poly.type
_entity_poly.pdbx_seq_one_letter_code
_entity_poly.pdbx_strand_id
1 'polypeptide(L)'
;MMQVTASGETTLFKTDSVKTKADVNIVRNNVTISFTPQGEKEVVRLSGVYDGGSIKGRGQLGDGTWIDWSAEPMAFTGKTESKSSDNKANTIPSAKGDITYPFGAFGRKELPKAEKVLFKNATVWTNETDGVLKNTDVLIENGKITQIGKNLPAANAKTVDATGKHLTAGILDEHSHIAVAKGVNEGTQASSAEVRIADVLNSEDVNIYRQLAGGVTSSHLLHGSANPIGGQTQLIKLRWGVEPEKLKFENWDQFIKFALGENVKQSNWDIPDNQRVRFPQTRMGVEQVFDDHFQRAKEYAALRKSGKPFRKDLDLECLADILEKKCFITCHSYVQSEINMLMKVAEKFNFNVNTFTHILEGYKLADKMAKHGAAAAGFADWWSYKLEVYEAIPQNASMMNSQGVLTAINSDDAEMARRLNQEAAKSMMYAGMKDEAEVWKFVTLNPAKMLHVDNRIGSIKAGKDADVVLWSDNPLSIYAKAEQTYVDGIKYFDREEDKKMQAEIRTERARLVNKMLKAKKGGAPTQPATGRAQRLYECEDIEDEMKD
;
A
#
# COMPACT_ATOMS: atom_id res chain seq x y z
N MET A 1 -31.32 -27.45 27.12
CA MET A 1 -29.92 -27.91 26.93
C MET A 1 -29.59 -27.66 25.48
N MET A 2 -28.63 -26.79 25.17
CA MET A 2 -28.25 -26.48 23.78
C MET A 2 -27.07 -27.38 23.42
N GLN A 3 -27.20 -28.20 22.37
CA GLN A 3 -26.09 -29.05 21.91
C GLN A 3 -25.27 -28.24 20.90
N VAL A 4 -24.02 -27.94 21.25
CA VAL A 4 -23.06 -27.24 20.38
C VAL A 4 -22.05 -28.28 19.90
N THR A 5 -22.06 -28.60 18.61
CA THR A 5 -21.07 -29.47 17.97
C THR A 5 -20.11 -28.63 17.14
N ALA A 6 -18.82 -28.68 17.48
CA ALA A 6 -17.72 -28.15 16.66
C ALA A 6 -17.06 -29.31 15.90
N SER A 7 -16.88 -29.17 14.58
CA SER A 7 -16.19 -30.17 13.75
C SER A 7 -14.71 -29.81 13.57
N GLY A 8 -13.83 -30.74 13.94
CA GLY A 8 -12.36 -30.61 13.84
C GLY A 8 -11.74 -30.44 15.23
N GLU A 9 -11.24 -31.55 15.80
CA GLU A 9 -10.79 -31.72 17.20
C GLU A 9 -11.85 -31.34 18.24
N THR A 10 -12.57 -32.37 18.69
CA THR A 10 -13.71 -32.23 19.59
C THR A 10 -13.27 -31.79 20.99
N THR A 11 -13.25 -30.50 21.27
CA THR A 11 -13.48 -30.03 22.63
C THR A 11 -14.95 -30.26 22.94
N LEU A 12 -15.27 -31.49 23.35
CA LEU A 12 -16.57 -31.84 23.89
C LEU A 12 -16.73 -31.01 25.17
N PHE A 13 -17.54 -29.95 25.13
CA PHE A 13 -18.28 -29.59 26.34
C PHE A 13 -19.13 -30.82 26.60
N LYS A 14 -18.65 -31.67 27.52
CA LYS A 14 -19.29 -32.88 28.02
C LYS A 14 -20.81 -32.73 27.94
N THR A 15 -21.49 -33.78 27.49
CA THR A 15 -22.92 -33.99 27.73
C THR A 15 -23.16 -33.96 29.24
N ASP A 16 -23.27 -32.75 29.77
CA ASP A 16 -23.55 -32.48 31.16
C ASP A 16 -24.66 -31.44 31.16
N SER A 17 -25.60 -31.68 32.05
CA SER A 17 -26.76 -30.86 32.43
C SER A 17 -26.39 -29.47 32.98
N VAL A 18 -25.30 -28.86 32.50
CA VAL A 18 -24.73 -27.60 32.95
C VAL A 18 -25.62 -26.44 32.51
N LYS A 19 -26.31 -25.85 33.47
CA LYS A 19 -27.11 -24.63 33.27
C LYS A 19 -26.20 -23.41 33.34
N THR A 20 -25.81 -22.88 32.19
CA THR A 20 -25.09 -21.59 32.11
C THR A 20 -26.05 -20.48 31.72
N LYS A 21 -25.99 -19.33 32.42
CA LYS A 21 -26.72 -18.12 32.01
C LYS A 21 -26.10 -17.55 30.75
N ALA A 22 -26.92 -17.32 29.73
CA ALA A 22 -26.52 -16.74 28.46
C ALA A 22 -27.33 -15.46 28.19
N ASP A 23 -26.64 -14.45 27.68
CA ASP A 23 -27.28 -13.28 27.08
C ASP A 23 -27.59 -13.62 25.62
N VAL A 24 -28.87 -13.56 25.25
CA VAL A 24 -29.35 -13.87 23.90
C VAL A 24 -30.00 -12.63 23.30
N ASN A 25 -29.55 -12.24 22.11
CA ASN A 25 -30.15 -11.15 21.35
C ASN A 25 -30.53 -11.66 19.95
N ILE A 26 -31.80 -11.47 19.59
CA ILE A 26 -32.38 -11.92 18.33
C ILE A 26 -32.93 -10.71 17.60
N VAL A 27 -32.40 -10.45 16.40
CA VAL A 27 -32.88 -9.38 15.52
C VAL A 27 -33.23 -10.00 14.17
N ARG A 28 -34.52 -10.05 13.85
CA ARG A 28 -35.05 -10.82 12.71
C ARG A 28 -34.62 -12.29 12.84
N ASN A 29 -33.89 -12.82 11.86
CA ASN A 29 -33.38 -14.19 11.86
C ASN A 29 -31.95 -14.29 12.43
N ASN A 30 -31.32 -13.17 12.78
CA ASN A 30 -29.96 -13.19 13.33
C ASN A 30 -30.01 -13.43 14.84
N VAL A 31 -29.31 -14.45 15.30
CA VAL A 31 -29.18 -14.84 16.69
C VAL A 31 -27.74 -14.59 17.15
N THR A 32 -27.60 -13.85 18.25
CA THR A 32 -26.33 -13.67 18.94
C THR A 32 -26.46 -14.18 20.38
N ILE A 33 -25.52 -15.01 20.81
CA ILE A 33 -25.51 -15.62 22.14
C ILE A 33 -24.14 -15.33 22.76
N SER A 34 -24.11 -14.84 24.00
CA SER A 34 -22.88 -14.72 24.76
C SER A 34 -23.02 -15.31 26.16
N PHE A 35 -22.07 -16.14 26.57
CA PHE A 35 -22.10 -16.82 27.86
C PHE A 35 -20.69 -17.16 28.35
N THR A 36 -20.55 -17.40 29.65
CA THR A 36 -19.29 -17.86 30.26
C THR A 36 -19.51 -19.30 30.71
N PRO A 37 -18.89 -20.31 30.05
CA PRO A 37 -19.05 -21.71 30.44
C PRO A 37 -18.71 -21.92 31.92
N GLN A 38 -19.38 -22.88 32.58
CA GLN A 38 -19.11 -23.18 33.99
C GLN A 38 -17.65 -23.64 34.17
N GLY A 39 -16.91 -22.99 35.09
CA GLY A 39 -15.49 -23.25 35.33
C GLY A 39 -14.54 -22.40 34.49
N GLU A 40 -15.05 -21.71 33.46
CA GLU A 40 -14.27 -20.83 32.60
C GLU A 40 -14.30 -19.37 33.07
N LYS A 41 -13.26 -18.60 32.72
CA LYS A 41 -13.16 -17.17 33.04
C LYS A 41 -13.50 -16.26 31.87
N GLU A 42 -13.65 -16.82 30.67
CA GLU A 42 -13.75 -16.08 29.42
C GLU A 42 -15.10 -16.31 28.73
N VAL A 43 -15.52 -15.34 27.94
CA VAL A 43 -16.86 -15.34 27.32
C VAL A 43 -16.79 -16.01 25.96
N VAL A 44 -17.64 -17.01 25.74
CA VAL A 44 -17.94 -17.57 24.43
C VAL A 44 -19.01 -16.71 23.77
N ARG A 45 -18.82 -16.39 22.49
CA ARG A 45 -19.77 -15.61 21.68
C ARG A 45 -20.13 -16.37 20.44
N LEU A 46 -21.41 -16.56 20.20
CA LEU A 46 -21.94 -17.26 19.05
C LEU A 46 -22.79 -16.29 18.23
N SER A 47 -22.66 -16.34 16.91
CA SER A 47 -23.50 -15.61 15.96
C SER A 47 -23.98 -16.56 14.89
N GLY A 48 -25.27 -16.53 14.57
CA GLY A 48 -25.85 -17.43 13.59
C GLY A 48 -27.17 -16.93 13.06
N VAL A 49 -27.67 -17.62 12.04
CA VAL A 49 -28.96 -17.34 11.40
C VAL A 49 -29.90 -18.49 11.71
N TYR A 50 -31.13 -18.15 12.10
CA TYR A 50 -32.23 -19.11 12.22
C TYR A 50 -32.85 -19.35 10.85
N ASP A 51 -32.81 -20.61 10.38
CA ASP A 51 -33.27 -21.02 9.05
C ASP A 51 -34.67 -21.69 9.06
N GLY A 52 -35.41 -21.58 10.16
CA GLY A 52 -36.75 -22.17 10.31
C GLY A 52 -36.78 -23.57 10.93
N GLY A 53 -35.61 -24.15 11.23
CA GLY A 53 -35.50 -25.42 11.96
C GLY A 53 -34.21 -25.55 12.79
N SER A 54 -33.18 -24.78 12.47
CA SER A 54 -31.91 -24.77 13.22
C SER A 54 -31.30 -23.37 13.23
N ILE A 55 -30.37 -23.14 14.16
CA ILE A 55 -29.49 -21.98 14.13
C ILE A 55 -28.13 -22.50 13.69
N LYS A 56 -27.52 -21.87 12.68
CA LYS A 56 -26.16 -22.19 12.23
C LYS A 56 -25.35 -20.93 12.11
N GLY A 57 -24.07 -21.00 12.46
CA GLY A 57 -23.17 -19.89 12.22
C GLY A 57 -21.80 -20.09 12.82
N ARG A 58 -21.14 -18.97 13.14
CA ARG A 58 -19.78 -18.94 13.68
C ARG A 58 -19.76 -18.38 15.08
N GLY A 59 -18.87 -18.91 15.90
CA GLY A 59 -18.61 -18.47 17.24
C GLY A 59 -17.14 -18.17 17.48
N GLN A 60 -16.87 -17.41 18.53
CA GLN A 60 -15.55 -17.23 19.10
C GLN A 60 -15.52 -17.79 20.51
N LEU A 61 -14.49 -18.60 20.78
CA LEU A 61 -14.13 -19.05 22.12
C LEU A 61 -13.48 -17.90 22.92
N GLY A 62 -13.19 -18.17 24.19
CA GLY A 62 -12.61 -17.17 25.12
C GLY A 62 -11.30 -16.56 24.61
N ASP A 63 -10.47 -17.39 23.97
CA ASP A 63 -9.18 -17.05 23.38
C ASP A 63 -9.27 -16.36 22.00
N GLY A 64 -10.49 -16.20 21.47
CA GLY A 64 -10.77 -15.64 20.15
C GLY A 64 -10.73 -16.64 18.99
N THR A 65 -10.52 -17.93 19.28
CA THR A 65 -10.55 -19.00 18.26
C THR A 65 -11.93 -19.10 17.63
N TRP A 66 -11.98 -19.14 16.30
CA TRP A 66 -13.22 -19.29 15.55
C TRP A 66 -13.65 -20.75 15.53
N ILE A 67 -14.93 -20.98 15.81
CA ILE A 67 -15.59 -22.27 15.69
C ILE A 67 -16.83 -22.14 14.81
N ASP A 68 -17.17 -23.19 14.08
CA ASP A 68 -18.51 -23.34 13.53
C ASP A 68 -19.40 -23.96 14.60
N TRP A 69 -20.66 -23.53 14.66
CA TRP A 69 -21.63 -24.05 15.63
C TRP A 69 -23.02 -24.17 14.99
N SER A 70 -23.80 -25.08 15.54
CA SER A 70 -25.22 -25.20 15.27
C SER A 70 -25.99 -25.42 16.57
N ALA A 71 -27.27 -25.07 16.58
CA ALA A 71 -28.20 -25.43 17.63
C ALA A 71 -29.57 -25.75 17.04
N GLU A 72 -30.23 -26.76 17.60
CA GLU A 72 -31.61 -27.11 17.27
C GLU A 72 -32.54 -26.63 18.39
N PRO A 73 -33.69 -26.02 18.05
CA PRO A 73 -34.68 -25.61 19.03
C PRO A 73 -35.29 -26.85 19.69
N MET A 74 -35.38 -26.83 21.02
CA MET A 74 -36.16 -27.80 21.80
C MET A 74 -37.36 -27.11 22.45
N ALA A 75 -38.41 -27.88 22.76
CA ALA A 75 -39.61 -27.37 23.43
C ALA A 75 -39.25 -26.57 24.69
N PHE A 76 -39.71 -25.32 24.76
CA PHE A 76 -39.48 -24.44 25.90
C PHE A 76 -40.34 -24.88 27.09
N THR A 77 -39.72 -25.28 28.19
CA THR A 77 -40.40 -25.77 29.40
C THR A 77 -40.23 -24.83 30.61
N GLY A 78 -39.75 -23.61 30.40
CA GLY A 78 -39.46 -22.63 31.46
C GLY A 78 -40.57 -21.61 31.71
N LYS A 79 -40.53 -20.94 32.87
CA LYS A 79 -41.31 -19.71 33.13
C LYS A 79 -40.44 -18.48 32.81
N THR A 80 -41.02 -17.48 32.15
CA THR A 80 -40.36 -16.22 31.82
C THR A 80 -40.37 -15.30 33.05
N GLU A 81 -39.22 -15.06 33.65
CA GLU A 81 -39.06 -14.02 34.68
C GLU A 81 -38.24 -12.86 34.10
N SER A 82 -38.80 -11.65 34.14
CA SER A 82 -38.06 -10.40 33.94
C SER A 82 -37.44 -9.99 35.28
N LYS A 83 -36.11 -9.92 35.34
CA LYS A 83 -35.41 -9.30 36.46
C LYS A 83 -34.52 -8.17 35.95
N SER A 84 -34.68 -7.01 36.60
CA SER A 84 -33.75 -5.89 36.55
C SER A 84 -32.44 -6.28 37.24
N SER A 85 -31.31 -6.03 36.58
CA SER A 85 -29.98 -6.29 37.13
C SER A 85 -29.48 -5.09 37.92
N ASP A 86 -29.33 -5.25 39.24
CA ASP A 86 -28.51 -4.36 40.07
C ASP A 86 -27.03 -4.76 39.91
N ASN A 87 -26.23 -3.92 39.27
CA ASN A 87 -24.78 -4.09 39.18
C ASN A 87 -24.09 -3.07 40.07
N LYS A 88 -23.42 -3.54 41.13
CA LYS A 88 -22.46 -2.74 41.89
C LYS A 88 -21.14 -2.67 41.12
N ALA A 89 -20.64 -1.46 40.93
CA ALA A 89 -19.38 -1.17 40.27
C ALA A 89 -18.20 -1.76 41.05
N ASN A 90 -17.50 -2.72 40.45
CA ASN A 90 -16.17 -3.12 40.87
C ASN A 90 -15.14 -2.50 39.93
N THR A 91 -14.15 -1.82 40.51
CA THR A 91 -12.98 -1.29 39.81
C THR A 91 -12.10 -2.44 39.32
N ILE A 92 -12.09 -2.67 38.01
CA ILE A 92 -11.25 -3.70 37.39
C ILE A 92 -9.81 -3.16 37.31
N PRO A 93 -8.80 -3.87 37.86
CA PRO A 93 -7.40 -3.48 37.74
C PRO A 93 -6.98 -3.40 36.26
N SER A 94 -6.35 -2.28 35.89
CA SER A 94 -5.85 -2.05 34.55
C SER A 94 -4.45 -2.63 34.40
N ALA A 95 -4.34 -3.87 33.92
CA ALA A 95 -3.11 -4.28 33.24
C ALA A 95 -3.02 -3.46 31.94
N LYS A 96 -2.10 -2.49 31.89
CA LYS A 96 -1.76 -1.74 30.68
C LYS A 96 -1.15 -2.72 29.68
N GLY A 97 -1.50 -2.55 28.39
CA GLY A 97 -0.89 -3.32 27.32
C GLY A 97 0.57 -2.90 27.08
N ASP A 98 1.32 -3.72 26.36
CA ASP A 98 2.66 -3.37 25.91
C ASP A 98 2.60 -2.23 24.88
N ILE A 99 3.67 -1.42 24.81
CA ILE A 99 3.85 -0.44 23.74
C ILE A 99 4.47 -1.17 22.55
N THR A 100 3.93 -0.95 21.36
CA THR A 100 4.41 -1.52 20.10
C THR A 100 4.71 -0.43 19.08
N TYR A 101 5.51 -0.77 18.08
CA TYR A 101 5.96 0.10 17.01
C TYR A 101 5.60 -0.50 15.63
N PRO A 102 4.65 0.10 14.87
CA PRO A 102 3.81 1.23 15.28
C PRO A 102 2.79 0.79 16.36
N PHE A 103 2.06 1.76 16.92
CA PHE A 103 1.09 1.48 17.98
C PHE A 103 -0.24 0.97 17.42
N GLY A 104 -0.20 -0.21 16.79
CA GLY A 104 -1.34 -0.83 16.13
C GLY A 104 -1.14 -2.32 15.86
N ALA A 105 -2.04 -2.89 15.05
CA ALA A 105 -1.90 -4.26 14.59
C ALA A 105 -0.56 -4.46 13.86
N PHE A 106 0.06 -5.62 14.07
CA PHE A 106 1.38 -5.96 13.52
C PHE A 106 2.52 -5.04 14.00
N GLY A 107 2.30 -4.28 15.08
CA GLY A 107 3.37 -3.55 15.77
C GLY A 107 4.30 -4.49 16.53
N ARG A 108 5.59 -4.13 16.58
CA ARG A 108 6.62 -4.90 17.29
C ARG A 108 6.96 -4.26 18.63
N LYS A 109 7.31 -5.06 19.63
CA LYS A 109 7.78 -4.54 20.94
C LYS A 109 9.11 -3.79 20.83
N GLU A 110 9.93 -4.20 19.87
CA GLU A 110 11.20 -3.55 19.54
C GLU A 110 11.32 -3.41 18.02
N LEU A 111 11.97 -2.35 17.56
CA LEU A 111 12.25 -2.16 16.14
C LEU A 111 13.24 -3.22 15.64
N PRO A 112 13.00 -3.83 14.47
CA PRO A 112 13.94 -4.77 13.89
C PRO A 112 15.24 -4.05 13.51
N LYS A 113 16.36 -4.77 13.55
CA LYS A 113 17.70 -4.24 13.30
C LYS A 113 18.33 -4.93 12.09
N ALA A 114 19.30 -4.27 11.47
CA ALA A 114 20.04 -4.86 10.36
C ALA A 114 20.84 -6.06 10.87
N GLU A 115 20.78 -7.17 10.15
CA GLU A 115 21.52 -8.39 10.46
C GLU A 115 22.51 -8.68 9.32
N LYS A 116 23.64 -9.32 9.64
CA LYS A 116 24.47 -9.95 8.63
C LYS A 116 23.80 -11.27 8.22
N VAL A 117 23.35 -11.37 6.97
CA VAL A 117 22.58 -12.53 6.49
C VAL A 117 23.21 -13.09 5.22
N LEU A 118 23.43 -14.40 5.21
CA LEU A 118 23.83 -15.16 4.02
C LEU A 118 22.63 -15.97 3.52
N PHE A 119 22.09 -15.61 2.36
CA PHE A 119 21.18 -16.47 1.62
C PHE A 119 22.00 -17.49 0.85
N LYS A 120 21.79 -18.79 1.09
CA LYS A 120 22.55 -19.85 0.41
C LYS A 120 21.73 -20.54 -0.66
N ASN A 121 22.35 -20.80 -1.80
CA ASN A 121 21.80 -21.66 -2.86
C ASN A 121 20.47 -21.17 -3.48
N ALA A 122 20.28 -19.85 -3.59
CA ALA A 122 19.11 -19.26 -4.22
C ALA A 122 19.18 -19.29 -5.76
N THR A 123 18.03 -19.13 -6.41
CA THR A 123 17.95 -18.58 -7.78
C THR A 123 17.86 -17.06 -7.69
N VAL A 124 18.94 -16.36 -8.05
CA VAL A 124 19.10 -14.91 -7.86
C VAL A 124 18.77 -14.17 -9.14
N TRP A 125 17.78 -13.27 -9.09
CA TRP A 125 17.41 -12.39 -10.19
C TRP A 125 18.18 -11.08 -10.06
N THR A 126 19.27 -10.95 -10.81
CA THR A 126 20.16 -9.79 -10.63
C THR A 126 19.57 -8.50 -11.17
N ASN A 127 18.78 -8.55 -12.26
CA ASN A 127 18.46 -7.41 -13.13
C ASN A 127 19.70 -6.67 -13.67
N GLU A 128 20.87 -7.30 -13.62
CA GLU A 128 22.10 -6.82 -14.21
C GLU A 128 22.44 -7.67 -15.44
N THR A 129 23.59 -7.42 -16.07
CA THR A 129 24.07 -8.19 -17.21
C THR A 129 24.30 -9.67 -16.90
N ASP A 130 24.46 -10.02 -15.62
CA ASP A 130 24.65 -11.39 -15.15
C ASP A 130 23.37 -12.24 -15.22
N GLY A 131 22.20 -11.60 -15.43
CA GLY A 131 20.92 -12.28 -15.62
C GLY A 131 20.44 -13.02 -14.37
N VAL A 132 19.85 -14.21 -14.56
CA VAL A 132 19.34 -15.06 -13.46
C VAL A 132 20.37 -16.13 -13.11
N LEU A 133 20.91 -16.06 -11.90
CA LEU A 133 21.97 -16.94 -11.41
C LEU A 133 21.39 -18.07 -10.57
N LYS A 134 21.68 -19.33 -10.91
CA LYS A 134 21.23 -20.51 -10.14
C LYS A 134 22.26 -20.91 -9.10
N ASN A 135 21.79 -21.53 -8.01
CA ASN A 135 22.63 -22.08 -6.94
C ASN A 135 23.66 -21.06 -6.43
N THR A 136 23.18 -19.85 -6.15
CA THR A 136 24.01 -18.69 -5.85
C THR A 136 23.74 -18.21 -4.43
N ASP A 137 24.81 -17.86 -3.75
CA ASP A 137 24.80 -17.27 -2.42
C ASP A 137 24.81 -15.73 -2.54
N VAL A 138 24.09 -15.07 -1.64
CA VAL A 138 24.10 -13.59 -1.51
C VAL A 138 24.31 -13.22 -0.05
N LEU A 139 25.33 -12.41 0.22
CA LEU A 139 25.62 -11.87 1.53
C LEU A 139 25.12 -10.42 1.61
N ILE A 140 24.32 -10.14 2.64
CA ILE A 140 23.96 -8.77 3.03
C ILE A 140 24.58 -8.45 4.39
N GLU A 141 25.10 -7.23 4.54
CA GLU A 141 25.75 -6.75 5.74
C GLU A 141 25.70 -5.21 5.78
N ASN A 142 25.47 -4.63 6.96
CA ASN A 142 25.41 -3.17 7.16
C ASN A 142 24.46 -2.45 6.18
N GLY A 143 23.31 -3.09 5.92
CA GLY A 143 22.27 -2.58 5.03
C GLY A 143 22.62 -2.60 3.53
N LYS A 144 23.70 -3.28 3.15
CA LYS A 144 24.15 -3.39 1.75
C LYS A 144 24.26 -4.83 1.31
N ILE A 145 24.12 -5.06 0.01
CA ILE A 145 24.55 -6.30 -0.64
C ILE A 145 26.07 -6.23 -0.75
N THR A 146 26.79 -7.17 -0.15
CA THR A 146 28.26 -7.12 -0.10
C THR A 146 28.92 -8.11 -1.05
N GLN A 147 28.35 -9.31 -1.20
CA GLN A 147 28.90 -10.36 -2.05
C GLN A 147 27.80 -11.18 -2.72
N ILE A 148 28.06 -11.60 -3.96
CA ILE A 148 27.21 -12.49 -4.75
C ILE A 148 28.16 -13.52 -5.37
N GLY A 149 27.88 -14.82 -5.22
CA GLY A 149 28.77 -15.85 -5.73
C GLY A 149 28.42 -17.24 -5.23
N LYS A 150 29.37 -18.18 -5.31
CA LYS A 150 29.19 -19.54 -4.80
C LYS A 150 30.09 -19.77 -3.60
N ASN A 151 29.58 -20.53 -2.61
CA ASN A 151 30.32 -20.94 -1.42
C ASN A 151 30.93 -19.74 -0.67
N LEU A 152 30.13 -18.68 -0.51
CA LEU A 152 30.63 -17.45 0.12
C LEU A 152 30.97 -17.70 1.60
N PRO A 153 32.13 -17.21 2.08
CA PRO A 153 32.43 -17.25 3.51
C PRO A 153 31.54 -16.27 4.26
N ALA A 154 30.87 -16.73 5.32
CA ALA A 154 29.99 -15.86 6.10
C ALA A 154 30.11 -16.15 7.59
N ALA A 155 31.30 -15.85 8.14
CA ALA A 155 31.51 -15.87 9.59
C ALA A 155 30.53 -14.92 10.28
N ASN A 156 29.90 -15.39 11.36
CA ASN A 156 28.93 -14.65 12.18
C ASN A 156 27.71 -14.13 11.41
N ALA A 157 27.40 -14.68 10.23
CA ALA A 157 26.18 -14.38 9.50
C ALA A 157 25.07 -15.37 9.86
N LYS A 158 23.85 -14.87 9.96
CA LYS A 158 22.66 -15.70 9.97
C LYS A 158 22.52 -16.35 8.59
N THR A 159 22.49 -17.67 8.55
CA THR A 159 22.34 -18.40 7.30
C THR A 159 20.85 -18.67 7.04
N VAL A 160 20.39 -18.32 5.84
CA VAL A 160 19.06 -18.64 5.33
C VAL A 160 19.25 -19.64 4.19
N ASP A 161 18.67 -20.83 4.33
CA ASP A 161 18.61 -21.80 3.23
C ASP A 161 17.57 -21.34 2.19
N ALA A 162 18.08 -20.95 1.02
CA ALA A 162 17.29 -20.50 -0.11
C ALA A 162 17.25 -21.56 -1.24
N THR A 163 17.56 -22.82 -0.94
CA THR A 163 17.42 -23.93 -1.88
C THR A 163 16.00 -24.02 -2.42
N GLY A 164 15.86 -24.01 -3.75
CA GLY A 164 14.54 -24.06 -4.41
C GLY A 164 13.76 -22.74 -4.36
N LYS A 165 14.34 -21.67 -3.80
CA LYS A 165 13.72 -20.36 -3.65
C LYS A 165 14.34 -19.34 -4.60
N HIS A 166 13.65 -18.22 -4.79
CA HIS A 166 14.12 -17.12 -5.63
C HIS A 166 14.45 -15.89 -4.78
N LEU A 167 15.59 -15.26 -5.03
CA LEU A 167 15.98 -14.00 -4.39
C LEU A 167 15.97 -12.88 -5.44
N THR A 168 15.24 -11.81 -5.17
CA THR A 168 15.11 -10.66 -6.08
C THR A 168 15.44 -9.36 -5.36
N ALA A 169 15.72 -8.30 -6.12
CA ALA A 169 15.53 -6.94 -5.61
C ALA A 169 14.06 -6.74 -5.20
N GLY A 170 13.82 -5.92 -4.19
CA GLY A 170 12.48 -5.56 -3.77
C GLY A 170 11.73 -4.75 -4.83
N ILE A 171 10.40 -4.91 -4.84
CA ILE A 171 9.52 -4.15 -5.73
C ILE A 171 9.54 -2.68 -5.33
N LEU A 172 9.59 -1.81 -6.33
CA LEU A 172 9.44 -0.36 -6.21
C LEU A 172 8.18 0.06 -6.96
N ASP A 173 7.18 0.53 -6.22
CA ASP A 173 5.95 1.06 -6.79
C ASP A 173 6.15 2.53 -7.20
N GLU A 174 6.06 2.84 -8.50
CA GLU A 174 6.32 4.20 -9.03
C GLU A 174 5.16 5.17 -8.81
N HIS A 175 3.95 4.68 -8.52
CA HIS A 175 2.82 5.56 -8.24
C HIS A 175 1.92 4.93 -7.18
N SER A 176 1.91 5.54 -5.99
CA SER A 176 1.10 5.13 -4.85
C SER A 176 0.52 6.32 -4.07
N HIS A 177 -0.54 6.02 -3.30
CA HIS A 177 -1.17 6.95 -2.36
C HIS A 177 -1.21 6.39 -0.92
N ILE A 178 -0.56 5.25 -0.67
CA ILE A 178 -0.42 4.71 0.69
C ILE A 178 0.40 5.63 1.58
N ALA A 179 0.26 5.50 2.89
CA ALA A 179 1.04 6.26 3.87
C ALA A 179 0.92 7.79 3.70
N VAL A 180 -0.15 8.26 3.05
CA VAL A 180 -0.56 9.66 3.02
C VAL A 180 -1.70 9.83 4.01
N ALA A 181 -1.60 10.85 4.86
CA ALA A 181 -2.65 11.28 5.76
C ALA A 181 -3.15 12.66 5.34
N LYS A 182 -4.32 13.04 5.85
CA LYS A 182 -4.83 14.41 5.78
C LYS A 182 -5.01 15.04 4.39
N GLY A 183 -5.38 14.22 3.41
CA GLY A 183 -5.66 14.66 2.03
C GLY A 183 -4.48 14.46 1.08
N VAL A 184 -4.81 14.18 -0.19
CA VAL A 184 -3.83 13.87 -1.24
C VAL A 184 -3.82 14.92 -2.37
N ASN A 185 -4.80 15.81 -2.43
CA ASN A 185 -4.88 16.91 -3.40
C ASN A 185 -5.29 18.21 -2.72
N GLU A 186 -4.81 19.34 -3.25
CA GLU A 186 -5.32 20.69 -2.96
C GLU A 186 -6.13 21.18 -4.17
N GLY A 187 -7.39 20.77 -4.25
CA GLY A 187 -8.24 20.95 -5.45
C GLY A 187 -8.72 22.38 -5.72
N THR A 188 -8.42 23.34 -4.85
CA THR A 188 -8.97 24.71 -4.97
C THR A 188 -8.23 25.60 -5.98
N GLN A 189 -7.04 25.20 -6.45
CA GLN A 189 -6.22 25.94 -7.41
C GLN A 189 -5.77 25.10 -8.61
N ALA A 190 -5.30 25.73 -9.69
CA ALA A 190 -4.82 25.01 -10.89
C ALA A 190 -3.40 24.47 -10.72
N SER A 191 -2.59 25.21 -9.94
CA SER A 191 -1.24 24.87 -9.56
C SER A 191 -1.14 24.85 -8.05
N SER A 192 -0.66 23.74 -7.48
CA SER A 192 -0.39 23.60 -6.06
C SER A 192 1.06 23.13 -5.83
N ALA A 193 2.00 23.62 -6.65
CA ALA A 193 3.38 23.13 -6.65
C ALA A 193 4.12 23.40 -5.32
N GLU A 194 3.58 24.28 -4.49
CA GLU A 194 4.09 24.59 -3.16
C GLU A 194 3.78 23.52 -2.09
N VAL A 195 2.78 22.65 -2.29
CA VAL A 195 2.42 21.60 -1.32
C VAL A 195 3.20 20.31 -1.55
N ARG A 196 3.35 19.50 -0.49
CA ARG A 196 4.30 18.38 -0.47
C ARG A 196 3.72 17.17 0.25
N ILE A 197 3.77 16.01 -0.38
CA ILE A 197 3.44 14.73 0.29
C ILE A 197 4.37 14.46 1.48
N ALA A 198 5.61 14.94 1.41
CA ALA A 198 6.60 14.84 2.47
C ALA A 198 6.15 15.41 3.84
N ASP A 199 5.14 16.29 3.85
CA ASP A 199 4.61 16.95 5.05
C ASP A 199 3.46 16.17 5.71
N VAL A 200 2.91 15.15 5.04
CA VAL A 200 1.71 14.43 5.45
C VAL A 200 1.87 12.91 5.44
N LEU A 201 3.09 12.42 5.70
CA LEU A 201 3.38 10.99 5.78
C LEU A 201 2.76 10.33 7.03
N ASN A 202 2.10 9.20 6.84
CA ASN A 202 1.53 8.35 7.87
C ASN A 202 2.32 7.03 8.00
N SER A 203 3.20 6.96 8.99
CA SER A 203 4.00 5.75 9.24
C SER A 203 3.27 4.62 9.96
N GLU A 204 2.01 4.83 10.34
CA GLU A 204 1.15 3.82 10.96
C GLU A 204 0.17 3.19 9.97
N ASP A 205 0.25 3.54 8.67
CA ASP A 205 -0.56 2.93 7.63
C ASP A 205 -0.22 1.43 7.48
N VAL A 206 -1.15 0.56 7.87
CA VAL A 206 -1.02 -0.91 7.79
C VAL A 206 -0.70 -1.41 6.38
N ASN A 207 -0.98 -0.63 5.34
CA ASN A 207 -0.64 -0.99 3.97
C ASN A 207 0.88 -1.03 3.74
N ILE A 208 1.69 -0.31 4.52
CA ILE A 208 3.15 -0.50 4.53
C ILE A 208 3.50 -1.95 4.87
N TYR A 209 2.92 -2.50 5.95
CA TYR A 209 3.13 -3.90 6.35
C TYR A 209 2.58 -4.90 5.31
N ARG A 210 1.41 -4.63 4.74
CA ARG A 210 0.81 -5.49 3.71
C ARG A 210 1.59 -5.50 2.41
N GLN A 211 2.16 -4.36 2.00
CA GLN A 211 3.00 -4.25 0.82
C GLN A 211 4.36 -4.93 1.02
N LEU A 212 4.96 -4.83 2.21
CA LEU A 212 6.12 -5.66 2.58
C LEU A 212 5.81 -7.16 2.45
N ALA A 213 4.61 -7.58 2.87
CA ALA A 213 4.13 -8.95 2.68
C ALA A 213 3.91 -9.34 1.20
N GLY A 214 3.84 -8.37 0.29
CA GLY A 214 3.82 -8.56 -1.16
C GLY A 214 5.20 -8.42 -1.83
N GLY A 215 6.28 -8.20 -1.08
CA GLY A 215 7.63 -8.02 -1.62
C GLY A 215 7.95 -6.59 -2.10
N VAL A 216 7.10 -5.61 -1.76
CA VAL A 216 7.40 -4.19 -2.01
C VAL A 216 8.31 -3.66 -0.90
N THR A 217 9.35 -2.92 -1.29
CA THR A 217 10.34 -2.34 -0.37
C THR A 217 10.36 -0.82 -0.42
N SER A 218 9.82 -0.21 -1.48
CA SER A 218 9.78 1.23 -1.66
C SER A 218 8.56 1.64 -2.48
N SER A 219 8.07 2.85 -2.24
CA SER A 219 6.91 3.41 -2.95
C SER A 219 7.13 4.90 -3.17
N HIS A 220 6.82 5.38 -4.38
CA HIS A 220 6.76 6.79 -4.69
C HIS A 220 5.35 7.29 -4.42
N LEU A 221 5.23 8.23 -3.49
CA LEU A 221 3.96 8.78 -3.05
C LEU A 221 3.69 10.09 -3.78
N LEU A 222 2.58 10.14 -4.51
CA LEU A 222 2.23 11.26 -5.37
C LEU A 222 0.97 11.95 -4.82
N HIS A 223 0.81 13.22 -5.18
CA HIS A 223 -0.52 13.82 -5.19
C HIS A 223 -1.40 13.09 -6.21
N GLY A 224 -2.71 13.25 -6.13
CA GLY A 224 -3.64 12.69 -7.09
C GLY A 224 -3.62 13.41 -8.45
N SER A 225 -4.78 13.52 -9.08
CA SER A 225 -4.99 14.06 -10.43
C SER A 225 -6.00 15.21 -10.47
N ALA A 226 -6.26 15.84 -9.32
CA ALA A 226 -7.23 16.94 -9.24
C ALA A 226 -6.74 18.22 -9.95
N ASN A 227 -5.43 18.44 -10.03
CA ASN A 227 -4.81 19.68 -10.51
C ASN A 227 -3.94 19.41 -11.75
N PRO A 228 -3.95 20.30 -12.77
CA PRO A 228 -2.95 20.25 -13.85
C PRO A 228 -1.52 20.20 -13.32
N ILE A 229 -1.19 21.11 -12.39
CA ILE A 229 0.04 21.09 -11.61
C ILE A 229 -0.38 20.77 -10.17
N GLY A 230 -0.14 19.54 -9.73
CA GLY A 230 -0.39 19.12 -8.35
C GLY A 230 0.72 19.65 -7.44
N GLY A 231 1.21 18.81 -6.55
CA GLY A 231 2.31 19.16 -5.65
C GLY A 231 3.49 18.19 -5.71
N GLN A 232 4.48 18.49 -4.89
CA GLN A 232 5.73 17.74 -4.79
C GLN A 232 5.49 16.37 -4.15
N THR A 233 6.16 15.37 -4.68
CA THR A 233 6.01 13.95 -4.36
C THR A 233 7.04 13.51 -3.31
N GLN A 234 6.92 12.29 -2.79
CA GLN A 234 7.88 11.74 -1.83
C GLN A 234 8.15 10.26 -2.11
N LEU A 235 9.39 9.90 -2.41
CA LEU A 235 9.84 8.50 -2.41
C LEU A 235 10.08 8.04 -0.96
N ILE A 236 9.52 6.89 -0.58
CA ILE A 236 9.72 6.29 0.73
C ILE A 236 10.28 4.87 0.61
N LYS A 237 11.01 4.44 1.65
CA LYS A 237 11.27 3.04 1.93
C LYS A 237 10.29 2.52 2.97
N LEU A 238 9.78 1.30 2.78
CA LEU A 238 8.74 0.71 3.62
C LEU A 238 9.29 0.20 4.98
N ARG A 239 9.73 1.12 5.82
CA ARG A 239 10.33 0.84 7.14
C ARG A 239 9.27 0.75 8.23
N TRP A 240 8.51 -0.34 8.27
CA TRP A 240 7.39 -0.50 9.21
C TRP A 240 7.77 -0.25 10.68
N GLY A 241 7.06 0.68 11.33
CA GLY A 241 7.21 1.04 12.74
C GLY A 241 8.14 2.22 13.05
N VAL A 242 8.79 2.82 12.05
CA VAL A 242 9.58 4.04 12.25
C VAL A 242 8.72 5.29 12.21
N GLU A 243 9.29 6.43 12.63
CA GLU A 243 8.64 7.74 12.56
C GLU A 243 8.53 8.24 11.11
N PRO A 244 7.56 9.11 10.76
CA PRO A 244 7.33 9.56 9.38
C PRO A 244 8.56 10.05 8.62
N GLU A 245 9.42 10.84 9.27
CA GLU A 245 10.65 11.35 8.65
C GLU A 245 11.61 10.23 8.22
N LYS A 246 11.66 9.15 9.00
CA LYS A 246 12.52 7.98 8.72
C LYS A 246 11.97 7.10 7.62
N LEU A 247 10.75 7.32 7.10
CA LEU A 247 10.29 6.65 5.90
C LEU A 247 10.92 7.21 4.63
N LYS A 248 11.31 8.50 4.65
CA LYS A 248 11.81 9.18 3.46
C LYS A 248 13.04 8.49 2.89
N PHE A 249 13.11 8.45 1.57
CA PHE A 249 14.31 8.06 0.86
C PHE A 249 15.31 9.21 0.94
N GLU A 250 16.54 8.92 1.36
CA GLU A 250 17.57 9.94 1.54
C GLU A 250 18.30 10.24 0.23
N ASN A 251 18.57 11.52 -0.04
CA ASN A 251 19.39 12.00 -1.16
C ASN A 251 18.92 11.48 -2.52
N TRP A 252 17.64 11.65 -2.82
CA TRP A 252 17.04 11.40 -4.12
C TRP A 252 16.63 12.73 -4.76
N ASP A 253 16.39 12.71 -6.07
CA ASP A 253 15.96 13.89 -6.81
C ASP A 253 14.53 14.31 -6.44
N GLN A 254 14.21 15.59 -6.62
CA GLN A 254 12.87 16.09 -6.34
C GLN A 254 11.93 15.80 -7.52
N PHE A 255 10.69 15.42 -7.22
CA PHE A 255 9.66 15.14 -8.23
C PHE A 255 8.35 15.85 -7.91
N ILE A 256 7.58 16.20 -8.94
CA ILE A 256 6.28 16.86 -8.85
C ILE A 256 5.23 16.12 -9.69
N LYS A 257 4.00 16.03 -9.15
CA LYS A 257 2.86 15.45 -9.84
C LYS A 257 2.20 16.46 -10.77
N PHE A 258 2.05 16.11 -12.03
CA PHE A 258 1.17 16.78 -12.99
C PHE A 258 -0.01 15.86 -13.33
N ALA A 259 -1.08 16.41 -13.90
CA ALA A 259 -2.17 15.60 -14.44
C ALA A 259 -2.79 16.21 -15.70
N LEU A 260 -3.32 15.32 -16.53
CA LEU A 260 -4.03 15.60 -17.77
C LEU A 260 -5.43 14.98 -17.69
N GLY A 261 -6.21 15.07 -18.77
CA GLY A 261 -7.40 14.26 -18.92
C GLY A 261 -8.68 14.86 -18.35
N GLU A 262 -9.64 13.98 -18.12
CA GLU A 262 -10.95 14.30 -17.60
C GLU A 262 -10.86 14.86 -16.17
N ASN A 263 -9.95 14.38 -15.34
CA ASN A 263 -9.91 14.69 -13.90
C ASN A 263 -9.64 16.16 -13.61
N VAL A 264 -8.60 16.71 -14.25
CA VAL A 264 -8.13 18.08 -13.97
C VAL A 264 -9.12 19.16 -14.36
N LYS A 265 -10.09 18.85 -15.25
CA LYS A 265 -11.16 19.77 -15.62
C LYS A 265 -12.47 19.54 -14.85
N GLN A 266 -12.59 18.44 -14.09
CA GLN A 266 -13.82 17.99 -13.43
C GLN A 266 -13.76 18.01 -11.90
N SER A 267 -12.57 18.04 -11.30
CA SER A 267 -12.33 17.86 -9.86
C SER A 267 -13.05 18.83 -8.90
N ASN A 268 -13.77 19.83 -9.41
CA ASN A 268 -14.55 20.77 -8.62
C ASN A 268 -15.98 21.00 -9.15
N TRP A 269 -16.49 20.10 -10.02
CA TRP A 269 -17.82 20.21 -10.62
C TRP A 269 -18.97 20.01 -9.63
N ASP A 270 -18.75 19.22 -8.58
CA ASP A 270 -19.77 18.96 -7.56
C ASP A 270 -19.89 20.09 -6.52
N ILE A 271 -19.09 21.16 -6.65
CA ILE A 271 -19.21 22.37 -5.83
C ILE A 271 -20.35 23.22 -6.42
N PRO A 272 -21.41 23.57 -5.66
CA PRO A 272 -22.54 24.33 -6.17
C PRO A 272 -22.14 25.60 -6.95
N ASP A 273 -22.83 25.86 -8.06
CA ASP A 273 -22.55 26.93 -9.07
C ASP A 273 -22.26 28.33 -8.51
N ASN A 274 -22.67 28.62 -7.28
CA ASN A 274 -22.47 29.91 -6.63
C ASN A 274 -21.16 30.02 -5.81
N GLN A 275 -20.29 29.00 -5.81
CA GLN A 275 -19.12 28.97 -4.89
C GLN A 275 -17.72 28.75 -5.49
N ARG A 276 -17.51 28.41 -6.79
CA ARG A 276 -16.25 28.63 -7.57
C ARG A 276 -16.25 27.87 -8.92
N VAL A 277 -16.02 28.59 -10.03
CA VAL A 277 -15.50 27.98 -11.27
C VAL A 277 -13.97 28.10 -11.26
N ARG A 278 -13.26 26.97 -11.20
CA ARG A 278 -11.79 26.90 -11.27
C ARG A 278 -11.36 26.69 -12.71
N PHE A 279 -10.43 27.51 -13.22
CA PHE A 279 -9.78 27.23 -14.49
C PHE A 279 -8.77 26.07 -14.29
N PRO A 280 -8.69 25.06 -15.17
CA PRO A 280 -9.35 24.93 -16.47
C PRO A 280 -10.63 24.08 -16.44
N GLN A 281 -11.51 24.30 -17.43
CA GLN A 281 -12.75 23.52 -17.65
C GLN A 281 -12.73 22.73 -18.97
N THR A 282 -11.63 22.83 -19.72
CA THR A 282 -11.43 22.18 -21.03
C THR A 282 -9.97 21.73 -21.18
N ARG A 283 -9.72 20.77 -22.08
CA ARG A 283 -8.34 20.32 -22.41
C ARG A 283 -7.47 21.45 -22.98
N MET A 284 -8.05 22.39 -23.73
CA MET A 284 -7.34 23.59 -24.19
C MET A 284 -6.92 24.48 -23.01
N GLY A 285 -7.78 24.60 -22.00
CA GLY A 285 -7.45 25.31 -20.77
C GLY A 285 -6.29 24.66 -20.03
N VAL A 286 -6.23 23.32 -20.01
CA VAL A 286 -5.11 22.57 -19.40
C VAL A 286 -3.78 22.92 -20.06
N GLU A 287 -3.70 22.93 -21.39
CA GLU A 287 -2.51 23.38 -22.12
C GLU A 287 -2.11 24.81 -21.73
N GLN A 288 -3.10 25.72 -21.68
CA GLN A 288 -2.86 27.12 -21.32
C GLN A 288 -2.39 27.29 -19.88
N VAL A 289 -2.81 26.42 -18.94
CA VAL A 289 -2.29 26.41 -17.56
C VAL A 289 -0.79 26.16 -17.58
N PHE A 290 -0.33 25.11 -18.27
CA PHE A 290 1.10 24.79 -18.31
C PHE A 290 1.90 25.89 -19.00
N ASP A 291 1.42 26.42 -20.13
CA ASP A 291 2.13 27.46 -20.87
C ASP A 291 2.33 28.73 -20.05
N ASP A 292 1.27 29.20 -19.38
CA ASP A 292 1.32 30.39 -18.50
C ASP A 292 2.27 30.17 -17.32
N HIS A 293 2.14 29.04 -16.63
CA HIS A 293 2.92 28.77 -15.42
C HIS A 293 4.42 28.61 -15.73
N PHE A 294 4.79 27.94 -16.82
CA PHE A 294 6.20 27.84 -17.21
C PHE A 294 6.78 29.15 -17.75
N GLN A 295 5.97 29.97 -18.44
CA GLN A 295 6.41 31.31 -18.83
C GLN A 295 6.68 32.19 -17.60
N ARG A 296 5.78 32.18 -16.62
CA ARG A 296 5.97 32.88 -15.33
C ARG A 296 7.17 32.34 -14.56
N ALA A 297 7.37 31.03 -14.52
CA ALA A 297 8.51 30.41 -13.86
C ALA A 297 9.84 30.79 -14.53
N LYS A 298 9.87 30.91 -15.86
CA LYS A 298 11.04 31.36 -16.61
C LYS A 298 11.41 32.81 -16.27
N GLU A 299 10.42 33.70 -16.21
CA GLU A 299 10.61 35.10 -15.81
C GLU A 299 11.05 35.21 -14.35
N TYR A 300 10.42 34.43 -13.46
CA TYR A 300 10.80 34.32 -12.06
C TYR A 300 12.25 33.85 -11.89
N ALA A 301 12.66 32.80 -12.60
CA ALA A 301 14.03 32.28 -12.57
C ALA A 301 15.06 33.33 -13.05
N ALA A 302 14.72 34.12 -14.08
CA ALA A 302 15.55 35.22 -14.55
C ALA A 302 15.68 36.33 -13.50
N LEU A 303 14.58 36.69 -12.83
CA LEU A 303 14.58 37.66 -11.75
C LEU A 303 15.40 37.16 -10.53
N ARG A 304 15.22 35.90 -10.14
CA ARG A 304 15.99 35.19 -9.08
C ARG A 304 17.49 35.29 -9.33
N LYS A 305 17.93 35.11 -10.60
CA LYS A 305 19.35 35.20 -11.01
C LYS A 305 19.89 36.62 -11.17
N SER A 306 19.02 37.64 -11.24
CA SER A 306 19.44 39.02 -11.50
C SER A 306 20.07 39.74 -10.30
N GLY A 307 19.95 39.18 -9.08
CA GLY A 307 20.39 39.81 -7.84
C GLY A 307 19.52 40.98 -7.37
N LYS A 308 18.46 41.34 -8.12
CA LYS A 308 17.47 42.34 -7.68
C LYS A 308 16.57 41.76 -6.58
N PRO A 309 16.06 42.59 -5.65
CA PRO A 309 15.03 42.15 -4.72
C PRO A 309 13.80 41.61 -5.46
N PHE A 310 13.29 40.47 -5.02
CA PHE A 310 12.08 39.85 -5.55
C PHE A 310 11.28 39.19 -4.43
N ARG A 311 9.97 39.04 -4.63
CA ARG A 311 9.12 38.26 -3.72
C ARG A 311 9.33 36.78 -4.03
N LYS A 312 9.72 35.99 -3.03
CA LYS A 312 9.76 34.53 -3.15
C LYS A 312 8.34 33.98 -3.33
N ASP A 313 8.17 33.16 -4.36
CA ASP A 313 6.90 32.50 -4.70
C ASP A 313 7.20 31.00 -4.75
N LEU A 314 6.61 30.21 -3.85
CA LEU A 314 6.95 28.80 -3.69
C LEU A 314 6.46 27.93 -4.85
N ASP A 315 5.36 28.33 -5.48
CA ASP A 315 4.81 27.66 -6.66
C ASP A 315 5.76 27.86 -7.86
N LEU A 316 6.11 29.13 -8.13
CA LEU A 316 7.07 29.46 -9.21
C LEU A 316 8.50 28.98 -8.92
N GLU A 317 8.91 28.87 -7.65
CA GLU A 317 10.21 28.30 -7.27
C GLU A 317 10.30 26.83 -7.71
N CYS A 318 9.26 26.02 -7.42
CA CYS A 318 9.24 24.62 -7.82
C CYS A 318 9.26 24.46 -9.34
N LEU A 319 8.45 25.26 -10.06
CA LEU A 319 8.42 25.23 -11.52
C LEU A 319 9.73 25.73 -12.15
N ALA A 320 10.38 26.74 -11.56
CA ALA A 320 11.69 27.20 -11.99
C ALA A 320 12.76 26.11 -11.80
N ASP A 321 12.66 25.30 -10.75
CA ASP A 321 13.55 24.17 -10.52
C ASP A 321 13.35 23.05 -11.55
N ILE A 322 12.16 22.90 -12.14
CA ILE A 322 11.94 22.03 -13.32
C ILE A 322 12.70 22.56 -14.54
N LEU A 323 12.59 23.86 -14.84
CA LEU A 323 13.32 24.50 -15.95
C LEU A 323 14.85 24.38 -15.77
N GLU A 324 15.31 24.25 -14.53
CA GLU A 324 16.71 24.03 -14.18
C GLU A 324 17.11 22.57 -14.02
N LYS A 325 16.20 21.63 -14.32
CA LYS A 325 16.40 20.18 -14.25
C LYS A 325 16.80 19.69 -12.85
N LYS A 326 16.20 20.30 -11.82
CA LYS A 326 16.35 19.93 -10.39
C LYS A 326 15.09 19.29 -9.81
N CYS A 327 13.95 19.48 -10.46
CA CYS A 327 12.67 18.86 -10.13
C CYS A 327 12.09 18.18 -11.39
N PHE A 328 11.62 16.94 -11.27
CA PHE A 328 11.21 16.12 -12.40
C PHE A 328 9.70 15.84 -12.39
N ILE A 329 9.07 15.85 -13.57
CA ILE A 329 7.62 15.69 -13.69
C ILE A 329 7.25 14.22 -13.79
N THR A 330 6.36 13.77 -12.90
CA THR A 330 5.55 12.55 -13.08
C THR A 330 4.11 12.97 -13.39
N CYS A 331 3.54 12.51 -14.51
CA CYS A 331 2.31 13.08 -15.06
C CYS A 331 1.22 12.04 -15.30
N HIS A 332 0.11 12.15 -14.56
CA HIS A 332 -1.11 11.38 -14.82
C HIS A 332 -1.61 11.66 -16.23
N SER A 333 -1.78 10.60 -17.02
CA SER A 333 -2.16 10.72 -18.43
C SER A 333 -2.88 9.48 -18.95
N TYR A 334 -3.76 9.67 -19.93
CA TYR A 334 -4.44 8.56 -20.60
C TYR A 334 -4.37 8.68 -22.12
N VAL A 335 -4.97 9.73 -22.69
CA VAL A 335 -5.15 9.86 -24.14
C VAL A 335 -3.95 10.45 -24.85
N GLN A 336 -3.66 9.92 -26.04
CA GLN A 336 -2.52 10.33 -26.87
C GLN A 336 -2.46 11.84 -27.16
N SER A 337 -3.61 12.49 -27.35
CA SER A 337 -3.64 13.91 -27.72
C SER A 337 -3.02 14.80 -26.64
N GLU A 338 -3.28 14.50 -25.36
CA GLU A 338 -2.78 15.28 -24.22
C GLU A 338 -1.33 14.93 -23.88
N ILE A 339 -0.94 13.67 -24.00
CA ILE A 339 0.46 13.24 -23.85
C ILE A 339 1.34 13.98 -24.87
N ASN A 340 0.91 14.00 -26.14
CA ASN A 340 1.61 14.71 -27.19
C ASN A 340 1.61 16.23 -26.99
N MET A 341 0.53 16.79 -26.44
CA MET A 341 0.48 18.22 -26.08
C MET A 341 1.51 18.54 -25.00
N LEU A 342 1.56 17.80 -23.89
CA LEU A 342 2.48 18.10 -22.80
C LEU A 342 3.95 17.95 -23.21
N MET A 343 4.28 16.94 -24.04
CA MET A 343 5.63 16.82 -24.62
C MET A 343 6.03 18.08 -25.42
N LYS A 344 5.12 18.64 -26.22
CA LYS A 344 5.38 19.87 -26.99
C LYS A 344 5.53 21.11 -26.11
N VAL A 345 4.73 21.23 -25.04
CA VAL A 345 4.90 22.30 -24.03
C VAL A 345 6.28 22.17 -23.38
N ALA A 346 6.67 20.97 -22.96
CA ALA A 346 7.99 20.73 -22.38
C ALA A 346 9.14 21.13 -23.33
N GLU A 347 9.04 20.74 -24.61
CA GLU A 347 10.00 21.11 -25.65
C GLU A 347 10.09 22.64 -25.86
N LYS A 348 8.95 23.36 -25.83
CA LYS A 348 8.91 24.83 -25.92
C LYS A 348 9.74 25.51 -24.83
N PHE A 349 9.79 24.92 -23.63
CA PHE A 349 10.52 25.43 -22.48
C PHE A 349 11.86 24.73 -22.22
N ASN A 350 12.31 23.88 -23.15
CA ASN A 350 13.61 23.19 -23.13
C ASN A 350 13.82 22.25 -21.92
N PHE A 351 12.76 21.51 -21.55
CA PHE A 351 12.84 20.39 -20.62
C PHE A 351 12.10 19.17 -21.18
N ASN A 352 12.17 18.05 -20.46
CA ASN A 352 11.50 16.81 -20.82
C ASN A 352 10.57 16.37 -19.68
N VAL A 353 9.41 15.80 -20.02
CA VAL A 353 8.58 15.09 -19.04
C VAL A 353 9.32 13.82 -18.65
N ASN A 354 9.50 13.58 -17.35
CA ASN A 354 10.27 12.42 -16.88
C ASN A 354 9.46 11.14 -17.02
N THR A 355 8.27 11.10 -16.43
CA THR A 355 7.39 9.92 -16.47
C THR A 355 5.96 10.33 -16.80
N PHE A 356 5.31 9.60 -17.69
CA PHE A 356 3.86 9.58 -17.81
C PHE A 356 3.29 8.39 -17.03
N THR A 357 2.37 8.65 -16.10
CA THR A 357 1.71 7.64 -15.27
C THR A 357 0.33 7.28 -15.79
N HIS A 358 -0.10 6.04 -15.50
CA HIS A 358 -1.26 5.32 -16.06
C HIS A 358 -1.13 5.04 -17.57
N ILE A 359 -0.95 6.10 -18.37
CA ILE A 359 -0.45 6.13 -19.74
C ILE A 359 -1.09 5.10 -20.67
N LEU A 360 -2.41 4.92 -20.57
CA LEU A 360 -3.13 3.79 -21.19
C LEU A 360 -3.18 3.84 -22.73
N GLU A 361 -2.96 5.00 -23.35
CA GLU A 361 -2.73 5.10 -24.80
C GLU A 361 -1.28 5.39 -25.20
N GLY A 362 -0.32 5.20 -24.31
CA GLY A 362 1.10 5.45 -24.57
C GLY A 362 1.65 4.66 -25.76
N TYR A 363 1.13 3.44 -25.99
CA TYR A 363 1.47 2.61 -27.15
C TYR A 363 1.28 3.32 -28.50
N LYS A 364 0.38 4.30 -28.59
CA LYS A 364 0.13 5.07 -29.82
C LYS A 364 1.18 6.16 -30.06
N LEU A 365 1.99 6.47 -29.05
CA LEU A 365 3.03 7.51 -29.07
C LEU A 365 4.41 7.03 -28.66
N ALA A 366 4.61 5.72 -28.53
CA ALA A 366 5.84 5.15 -28.00
C ALA A 366 7.10 5.64 -28.75
N ASP A 367 7.01 5.82 -30.08
CA ASP A 367 8.06 6.39 -30.93
C ASP A 367 8.45 7.82 -30.50
N LYS A 368 7.44 8.66 -30.26
CA LYS A 368 7.61 10.06 -29.85
C LYS A 368 8.08 10.16 -28.42
N MET A 369 7.56 9.32 -27.52
CA MET A 369 8.00 9.25 -26.13
C MET A 369 9.47 8.85 -26.03
N ALA A 370 9.90 7.84 -26.78
CA ALA A 370 11.30 7.42 -26.83
C ALA A 370 12.21 8.54 -27.34
N LYS A 371 11.79 9.27 -28.38
CA LYS A 371 12.53 10.44 -28.90
C LYS A 371 12.56 11.61 -27.90
N HIS A 372 11.45 11.84 -27.20
CA HIS A 372 11.36 12.86 -26.16
C HIS A 372 12.16 12.47 -24.91
N GLY A 373 12.45 11.19 -24.70
CA GLY A 373 13.12 10.69 -23.49
C GLY A 373 12.18 10.57 -22.28
N ALA A 374 10.86 10.49 -22.50
CA ALA A 374 9.90 10.21 -21.43
C ALA A 374 9.84 8.71 -21.11
N ALA A 375 9.68 8.40 -19.84
CA ALA A 375 9.34 7.09 -19.33
C ALA A 375 7.81 6.89 -19.24
N ALA A 376 7.39 5.64 -19.07
CA ALA A 376 5.98 5.25 -18.99
C ALA A 376 5.75 4.27 -17.82
N ALA A 377 4.96 4.66 -16.83
CA ALA A 377 4.51 3.77 -15.76
C ALA A 377 2.99 3.60 -15.90
N GLY A 378 2.51 2.40 -16.19
CA GLY A 378 1.09 2.19 -16.51
C GLY A 378 0.45 1.06 -15.74
N PHE A 379 -0.87 0.95 -15.89
CA PHE A 379 -1.59 -0.23 -15.41
C PHE A 379 -1.43 -1.39 -16.39
N ALA A 380 -1.37 -2.62 -15.86
CA ALA A 380 -1.31 -3.81 -16.69
C ALA A 380 -2.67 -4.14 -17.31
N ASP A 381 -3.75 -4.09 -16.52
CA ASP A 381 -5.10 -4.37 -17.01
C ASP A 381 -6.29 -3.59 -16.41
N TRP A 382 -6.01 -2.43 -15.81
CA TRP A 382 -7.06 -1.59 -15.21
C TRP A 382 -7.51 -0.47 -16.15
N TRP A 383 -8.69 -0.61 -16.76
CA TRP A 383 -9.29 0.38 -17.66
C TRP A 383 -10.83 0.25 -17.77
N SER A 384 -11.46 0.94 -18.74
CA SER A 384 -12.91 0.94 -19.04
C SER A 384 -13.84 1.60 -18.00
N TYR A 385 -13.30 2.34 -17.04
CA TYR A 385 -14.09 3.11 -16.06
C TYR A 385 -14.40 4.56 -16.49
N LYS A 386 -13.76 5.04 -17.58
CA LYS A 386 -13.97 6.35 -18.21
C LYS A 386 -13.87 6.27 -19.73
N LEU A 387 -14.30 7.34 -20.41
CA LEU A 387 -14.17 7.44 -21.86
C LEU A 387 -12.71 7.56 -22.29
N GLU A 388 -11.89 8.33 -21.58
CA GLU A 388 -10.46 8.50 -21.89
C GLU A 388 -9.59 7.23 -21.74
N VAL A 389 -10.16 6.15 -21.20
CA VAL A 389 -9.48 4.85 -21.04
C VAL A 389 -10.12 3.74 -21.87
N TYR A 390 -10.96 4.11 -22.85
CA TYR A 390 -11.73 3.14 -23.65
C TYR A 390 -10.86 2.32 -24.61
N GLU A 391 -9.80 2.92 -25.17
CA GLU A 391 -8.90 2.25 -26.13
C GLU A 391 -7.64 1.65 -25.47
N ALA A 392 -7.68 1.44 -24.15
CA ALA A 392 -6.63 0.79 -23.40
C ALA A 392 -6.52 -0.69 -23.79
N ILE A 393 -5.29 -1.21 -23.82
CA ILE A 393 -4.99 -2.60 -24.17
C ILE A 393 -3.92 -3.17 -23.22
N PRO A 394 -3.96 -4.47 -22.89
CA PRO A 394 -2.99 -5.08 -21.98
C PRO A 394 -1.56 -5.17 -22.56
N GLN A 395 -1.40 -5.00 -23.88
CA GLN A 395 -0.09 -4.97 -24.55
C GLN A 395 0.61 -3.60 -24.44
N ASN A 396 -0.04 -2.59 -23.87
CA ASN A 396 0.45 -1.21 -23.85
C ASN A 396 1.91 -1.10 -23.36
N ALA A 397 2.19 -1.63 -22.17
CA ALA A 397 3.53 -1.59 -21.58
C ALA A 397 4.57 -2.30 -22.47
N SER A 398 4.27 -3.49 -22.98
CA SER A 398 5.18 -4.25 -23.82
C SER A 398 5.46 -3.56 -25.16
N MET A 399 4.45 -2.92 -25.76
CA MET A 399 4.61 -2.14 -27.00
C MET A 399 5.51 -0.93 -26.78
N MET A 400 5.30 -0.18 -25.69
CA MET A 400 6.17 0.94 -25.32
C MET A 400 7.62 0.49 -25.07
N ASN A 401 7.81 -0.58 -24.29
CA ASN A 401 9.13 -1.15 -24.01
C ASN A 401 9.85 -1.56 -25.32
N SER A 402 9.12 -2.16 -26.26
CA SER A 402 9.68 -2.58 -27.57
C SER A 402 10.20 -1.42 -28.44
N GLN A 403 9.71 -0.21 -28.20
CA GLN A 403 10.14 1.02 -28.89
C GLN A 403 11.26 1.76 -28.13
N GLY A 404 11.76 1.19 -27.03
CA GLY A 404 12.82 1.79 -26.22
C GLY A 404 12.35 2.80 -25.17
N VAL A 405 11.04 2.87 -24.91
CA VAL A 405 10.52 3.65 -23.78
C VAL A 405 10.84 2.90 -22.48
N LEU A 406 11.47 3.59 -21.51
CA LEU A 406 11.66 3.04 -20.17
C LEU A 406 10.28 2.79 -19.56
N THR A 407 9.90 1.52 -19.37
CA THR A 407 8.51 1.15 -19.04
C THR A 407 8.40 0.43 -17.70
N ALA A 408 7.40 0.78 -16.89
CA ALA A 408 7.09 0.17 -15.61
C ALA A 408 5.59 -0.12 -15.48
N ILE A 409 5.26 -0.94 -14.47
CA ILE A 409 3.88 -1.16 -14.02
C ILE A 409 3.74 -0.58 -12.61
N ASN A 410 2.73 0.27 -12.40
CA ASN A 410 2.42 0.90 -11.11
C ASN A 410 1.06 0.45 -10.58
N SER A 411 0.77 0.71 -9.30
CA SER A 411 -0.47 0.24 -8.68
C SER A 411 -1.61 1.25 -8.64
N ASP A 412 -1.34 2.49 -8.20
CA ASP A 412 -2.35 3.49 -7.80
C ASP A 412 -3.34 3.03 -6.70
N ASP A 413 -3.17 1.81 -6.19
CA ASP A 413 -4.05 1.13 -5.24
C ASP A 413 -3.25 0.33 -4.21
N ALA A 414 -3.73 0.34 -2.96
CA ALA A 414 -3.07 -0.30 -1.83
C ALA A 414 -3.07 -1.84 -1.95
N GLU A 415 -4.09 -2.42 -2.57
CA GLU A 415 -4.28 -3.86 -2.73
C GLU A 415 -3.55 -4.42 -3.96
N MET A 416 -3.50 -3.65 -5.06
CA MET A 416 -2.73 -3.98 -6.27
C MET A 416 -1.22 -3.87 -6.02
N ALA A 417 -0.77 -2.90 -5.22
CA ALA A 417 0.65 -2.71 -4.92
C ALA A 417 1.32 -3.97 -4.37
N ARG A 418 0.63 -4.71 -3.49
CA ARG A 418 1.12 -5.98 -2.94
C ARG A 418 1.07 -7.16 -3.92
N ARG A 419 0.65 -6.93 -5.16
CA ARG A 419 0.57 -7.91 -6.26
C ARG A 419 1.26 -7.42 -7.54
N LEU A 420 2.09 -6.37 -7.47
CA LEU A 420 2.78 -5.82 -8.65
C LEU A 420 3.61 -6.87 -9.42
N ASN A 421 4.13 -7.89 -8.74
CA ASN A 421 4.75 -9.04 -9.40
C ASN A 421 3.80 -9.77 -10.36
N GLN A 422 2.54 -9.93 -9.98
CA GLN A 422 1.50 -10.54 -10.81
C GLN A 422 1.06 -9.58 -11.92
N GLU A 423 0.98 -8.28 -11.62
CA GLU A 423 0.69 -7.24 -12.62
C GLU A 423 1.76 -7.21 -13.72
N ALA A 424 3.04 -7.29 -13.37
CA ALA A 424 4.13 -7.42 -14.34
C ALA A 424 3.99 -8.69 -15.19
N ALA A 425 3.67 -9.83 -14.55
CA ALA A 425 3.51 -11.12 -15.22
C ALA A 425 2.42 -11.13 -16.30
N LYS A 426 1.42 -10.23 -16.22
CA LYS A 426 0.40 -10.07 -17.27
C LYS A 426 1.00 -9.71 -18.64
N SER A 427 2.16 -9.05 -18.68
CA SER A 427 2.89 -8.79 -19.94
C SER A 427 3.37 -10.09 -20.62
N MET A 428 3.65 -11.14 -19.85
CA MET A 428 3.94 -12.46 -20.42
C MET A 428 2.69 -13.08 -21.04
N MET A 429 1.57 -13.03 -20.31
CA MET A 429 0.30 -13.63 -20.73
C MET A 429 -0.29 -12.94 -21.97
N TYR A 430 -0.40 -11.61 -21.94
CA TYR A 430 -1.12 -10.85 -22.97
C TYR A 430 -0.24 -10.37 -24.12
N ALA A 431 1.06 -10.17 -23.89
CA ALA A 431 1.98 -9.67 -24.92
C ALA A 431 3.06 -10.69 -25.32
N GLY A 432 3.09 -11.88 -24.71
CA GLY A 432 4.00 -12.95 -25.10
C GLY A 432 5.47 -12.68 -24.78
N MET A 433 5.77 -11.80 -23.82
CA MET A 433 7.14 -11.58 -23.35
C MET A 433 7.69 -12.87 -22.73
N LYS A 434 8.80 -13.37 -23.28
CA LYS A 434 9.42 -14.66 -22.86
C LYS A 434 10.57 -14.50 -21.87
N ASP A 435 11.21 -13.33 -21.86
CA ASP A 435 12.29 -13.04 -20.93
C ASP A 435 11.69 -12.57 -19.60
N GLU A 436 11.61 -13.49 -18.64
CA GLU A 436 11.09 -13.22 -17.31
C GLU A 436 11.92 -12.15 -16.59
N ALA A 437 13.24 -12.10 -16.81
CA ALA A 437 14.11 -11.13 -16.15
C ALA A 437 13.85 -9.72 -16.68
N GLU A 438 13.53 -9.59 -17.97
CA GLU A 438 13.08 -8.33 -18.54
C GLU A 438 11.71 -7.90 -17.97
N VAL A 439 10.76 -8.82 -17.84
CA VAL A 439 9.45 -8.53 -17.24
C VAL A 439 9.59 -8.10 -15.78
N TRP A 440 10.49 -8.74 -15.03
CA TRP A 440 10.72 -8.38 -13.63
C TRP A 440 11.21 -6.93 -13.45
N LYS A 441 11.92 -6.37 -14.43
CA LYS A 441 12.38 -4.96 -14.39
C LYS A 441 11.23 -3.96 -14.34
N PHE A 442 10.04 -4.30 -14.85
CA PHE A 442 8.88 -3.40 -14.87
C PHE A 442 8.44 -2.95 -13.47
N VAL A 443 8.79 -3.70 -12.43
CA VAL A 443 8.42 -3.41 -11.04
C VAL A 443 9.63 -3.26 -10.12
N THR A 444 10.85 -3.20 -10.68
CA THR A 444 12.09 -3.13 -9.91
C THR A 444 13.08 -2.13 -10.51
N LEU A 445 13.84 -2.52 -11.54
CA LEU A 445 14.91 -1.69 -12.09
C LEU A 445 14.38 -0.48 -12.87
N ASN A 446 13.31 -0.66 -13.65
CA ASN A 446 12.77 0.42 -14.48
C ASN A 446 12.20 1.56 -13.63
N PRO A 447 11.34 1.33 -12.62
CA PRO A 447 10.92 2.41 -11.74
C PRO A 447 12.10 3.02 -10.95
N ALA A 448 13.14 2.24 -10.61
CA ALA A 448 14.31 2.80 -9.94
C ALA A 448 15.08 3.77 -10.85
N LYS A 449 15.16 3.48 -12.15
CA LYS A 449 15.73 4.38 -13.16
C LYS A 449 14.86 5.62 -13.37
N MET A 450 13.54 5.47 -13.40
CA MET A 450 12.60 6.60 -13.53
C MET A 450 12.76 7.61 -12.39
N LEU A 451 13.08 7.12 -11.19
CA LEU A 451 13.24 7.93 -9.99
C LEU A 451 14.70 8.27 -9.66
N HIS A 452 15.63 7.98 -10.58
CA HIS A 452 17.07 8.25 -10.45
C HIS A 452 17.74 7.65 -9.20
N VAL A 453 17.25 6.48 -8.75
CA VAL A 453 17.76 5.74 -7.59
C VAL A 453 18.27 4.34 -7.95
N ASP A 454 18.43 4.05 -9.24
CA ASP A 454 18.94 2.76 -9.74
C ASP A 454 20.40 2.52 -9.37
N ASN A 455 21.16 3.52 -8.94
CA ASN A 455 22.47 3.32 -8.31
C ASN A 455 22.36 2.66 -6.92
N ARG A 456 21.19 2.72 -6.26
CA ARG A 456 20.96 2.24 -4.90
C ARG A 456 20.08 1.00 -4.82
N ILE A 457 19.02 0.93 -5.64
CA ILE A 457 18.00 -0.14 -5.58
C ILE A 457 17.65 -0.68 -6.97
N GLY A 458 16.63 -1.55 -7.05
CA GLY A 458 16.08 -2.08 -8.31
C GLY A 458 16.84 -3.27 -8.92
N SER A 459 18.00 -3.65 -8.37
CA SER A 459 18.79 -4.81 -8.82
C SER A 459 19.60 -5.42 -7.67
N ILE A 460 20.02 -6.68 -7.82
CA ILE A 460 20.93 -7.34 -6.87
C ILE A 460 22.36 -7.17 -7.39
N LYS A 461 23.09 -6.24 -6.79
CA LYS A 461 24.49 -5.94 -7.11
C LYS A 461 25.25 -5.51 -5.87
N ALA A 462 26.52 -5.91 -5.75
CA ALA A 462 27.36 -5.49 -4.63
C ALA A 462 27.43 -3.95 -4.54
N GLY A 463 27.31 -3.41 -3.32
CA GLY A 463 27.29 -1.98 -3.02
C GLY A 463 25.89 -1.34 -3.00
N LYS A 464 24.88 -1.98 -3.61
CA LYS A 464 23.48 -1.54 -3.53
C LYS A 464 22.88 -1.80 -2.15
N ASP A 465 21.80 -1.08 -1.85
CA ASP A 465 21.02 -1.30 -0.63
C ASP A 465 20.49 -2.74 -0.60
N ALA A 466 20.49 -3.34 0.59
CA ALA A 466 19.94 -4.68 0.81
C ALA A 466 18.40 -4.65 0.91
N ASP A 467 17.78 -4.16 -0.16
CA ASP A 467 16.33 -4.17 -0.39
C ASP A 467 16.00 -5.42 -1.22
N VAL A 468 15.83 -6.55 -0.53
CA VAL A 468 15.75 -7.88 -1.17
C VAL A 468 14.56 -8.69 -0.66
N VAL A 469 14.04 -9.55 -1.53
CA VAL A 469 12.89 -10.41 -1.22
C VAL A 469 13.23 -11.86 -1.54
N LEU A 470 13.00 -12.73 -0.56
CA LEU A 470 13.07 -14.17 -0.74
C LEU A 470 11.66 -14.69 -1.05
N TRP A 471 11.50 -15.35 -2.18
CA TRP A 471 10.23 -15.89 -2.68
C TRP A 471 10.22 -17.41 -2.61
N SER A 472 9.05 -17.97 -2.30
CA SER A 472 8.83 -19.42 -2.26
C SER A 472 8.91 -20.12 -3.62
N ASP A 473 8.75 -19.36 -4.72
CA ASP A 473 8.70 -19.84 -6.11
C ASP A 473 9.10 -18.68 -7.05
N ASN A 474 9.06 -18.89 -8.37
CA ASN A 474 9.29 -17.85 -9.37
C ASN A 474 8.43 -16.61 -9.07
N PRO A 475 9.00 -15.41 -8.87
CA PRO A 475 8.28 -14.23 -8.42
C PRO A 475 7.13 -13.81 -9.36
N LEU A 476 7.16 -14.16 -10.65
CA LEU A 476 6.09 -13.85 -11.61
C LEU A 476 4.91 -14.86 -11.57
N SER A 477 5.00 -15.90 -10.76
CA SER A 477 3.94 -16.89 -10.57
C SER A 477 2.86 -16.38 -9.60
N ILE A 478 1.59 -16.70 -9.89
CA ILE A 478 0.47 -16.44 -8.96
C ILE A 478 0.57 -17.27 -7.66
N TYR A 479 1.38 -18.34 -7.66
CA TYR A 479 1.61 -19.19 -6.49
C TYR A 479 2.76 -18.69 -5.60
N ALA A 480 3.58 -17.77 -6.10
CA ALA A 480 4.71 -17.24 -5.36
C ALA A 480 4.26 -16.40 -4.16
N LYS A 481 4.95 -16.59 -3.05
CA LYS A 481 4.75 -15.82 -1.83
C LYS A 481 6.10 -15.26 -1.39
N ALA A 482 6.12 -13.98 -1.04
CA ALA A 482 7.27 -13.41 -0.34
C ALA A 482 7.41 -14.12 1.02
N GLU A 483 8.49 -14.86 1.24
CA GLU A 483 8.75 -15.48 2.53
C GLU A 483 9.37 -14.48 3.49
N GLN A 484 10.30 -13.66 2.99
CA GLN A 484 10.99 -12.63 3.75
C GLN A 484 11.23 -11.39 2.89
N THR A 485 11.00 -10.21 3.46
CA THR A 485 11.26 -8.93 2.79
C THR A 485 12.19 -8.10 3.66
N TYR A 486 13.28 -7.65 3.05
CA TYR A 486 14.31 -6.85 3.69
C TYR A 486 14.31 -5.45 3.08
N VAL A 487 14.46 -4.44 3.94
CA VAL A 487 14.65 -3.04 3.55
C VAL A 487 15.85 -2.52 4.34
N ASP A 488 16.84 -1.96 3.65
CA ASP A 488 18.13 -1.57 4.24
C ASP A 488 18.80 -2.71 5.03
N GLY A 489 18.65 -3.95 4.56
CA GLY A 489 19.17 -5.16 5.22
C GLY A 489 18.47 -5.53 6.54
N ILE A 490 17.37 -4.85 6.88
CA ILE A 490 16.53 -5.14 8.03
C ILE A 490 15.36 -6.01 7.56
N LYS A 491 15.14 -7.16 8.21
CA LYS A 491 13.98 -8.01 7.91
C LYS A 491 12.70 -7.39 8.47
N TYR A 492 11.98 -6.64 7.64
CA TYR A 492 10.72 -6.01 8.03
C TYR A 492 9.52 -6.93 7.89
N PHE A 493 9.62 -8.01 7.12
CA PHE A 493 8.58 -9.01 7.00
C PHE A 493 9.16 -10.43 6.98
N ASP A 494 8.51 -11.34 7.68
CA ASP A 494 8.77 -12.77 7.66
C ASP A 494 7.43 -13.51 7.80
N ARG A 495 7.17 -14.46 6.89
CA ARG A 495 5.88 -15.15 6.81
C ARG A 495 5.56 -16.00 8.05
N GLU A 496 6.57 -16.54 8.73
CA GLU A 496 6.37 -17.32 9.95
C GLU A 496 6.19 -16.42 11.17
N GLU A 497 6.86 -15.25 11.20
CA GLU A 497 6.60 -14.20 12.20
C GLU A 497 5.18 -13.64 12.06
N ASP A 498 4.73 -13.38 10.83
CA ASP A 498 3.37 -12.90 10.54
C ASP A 498 2.29 -13.84 11.09
N LYS A 499 2.44 -15.16 10.89
CA LYS A 499 1.51 -16.16 11.46
C LYS A 499 1.43 -16.06 13.00
N LYS A 500 2.56 -15.84 13.67
CA LYS A 500 2.61 -15.65 15.13
C LYS A 500 1.93 -14.34 15.53
N MET A 501 2.24 -13.24 14.85
CA MET A 501 1.60 -11.95 15.08
C MET A 501 0.08 -12.01 14.90
N GLN A 502 -0.42 -12.71 13.87
CA GLN A 502 -1.85 -12.90 13.67
C GLN A 502 -2.51 -13.67 14.82
N ALA A 503 -1.82 -14.65 15.41
CA ALA A 503 -2.30 -15.37 16.59
C ALA A 503 -2.31 -14.44 17.83
N GLU A 504 -1.23 -13.70 18.05
CA GLU A 504 -1.11 -12.74 19.16
C GLU A 504 -2.17 -11.63 19.08
N ILE A 505 -2.39 -11.05 17.90
CA ILE A 505 -3.43 -10.03 17.65
C ILE A 505 -4.81 -10.60 17.95
N ARG A 506 -5.08 -11.87 17.59
CA ARG A 506 -6.34 -12.55 17.87
C ARG A 506 -6.56 -12.71 19.37
N THR A 507 -5.56 -13.20 20.08
CA THR A 507 -5.60 -13.37 21.55
C THR A 507 -5.75 -12.01 22.25
N GLU A 508 -5.02 -10.98 21.82
CA GLU A 508 -5.11 -9.64 22.38
C GLU A 508 -6.49 -9.01 22.15
N ARG A 509 -7.03 -9.16 20.93
CA ARG A 509 -8.41 -8.75 20.64
C ARG A 509 -9.42 -9.46 21.53
N ALA A 510 -9.26 -10.77 21.74
CA ALA A 510 -10.14 -11.56 22.61
C ALA A 510 -10.05 -11.08 24.07
N ARG A 511 -8.84 -10.82 24.57
CA ARG A 511 -8.60 -10.25 25.90
C ARG A 511 -9.28 -8.90 26.08
N LEU A 512 -9.15 -7.98 25.13
CA LEU A 512 -9.78 -6.65 25.16
C LEU A 512 -11.31 -6.76 25.14
N VAL A 513 -11.86 -7.63 24.30
CA VAL A 513 -13.30 -7.91 24.27
C VAL A 513 -13.79 -8.48 25.61
N ASN A 514 -13.11 -9.49 26.15
CA ASN A 514 -13.45 -10.07 27.45
C ASN A 514 -13.41 -9.01 28.56
N LYS A 515 -12.44 -8.09 28.51
CA LYS A 515 -12.36 -6.95 29.43
C LYS A 515 -13.57 -6.02 29.30
N MET A 516 -13.97 -5.65 28.08
CA MET A 516 -15.17 -4.83 27.84
C MET A 516 -16.45 -5.51 28.32
N LEU A 517 -16.60 -6.82 28.07
CA LEU A 517 -17.77 -7.58 28.52
C LEU A 517 -17.84 -7.69 30.05
N LYS A 518 -16.71 -7.89 30.72
CA LYS A 518 -16.63 -7.89 32.19
C LYS A 518 -16.97 -6.51 32.77
N ALA A 519 -16.48 -5.43 32.16
CA ALA A 519 -16.82 -4.07 32.57
C ALA A 519 -18.34 -3.79 32.41
N LYS A 520 -18.94 -4.18 31.28
CA LYS A 520 -20.39 -4.09 31.05
C LYS A 520 -21.18 -4.86 32.11
N LYS A 521 -20.79 -6.12 32.39
CA LYS A 521 -21.41 -6.94 33.45
C LYS A 521 -21.22 -6.33 34.85
N GLY A 522 -20.16 -5.57 35.07
CA GLY A 522 -19.91 -4.83 36.31
C GLY A 522 -20.65 -3.48 36.41
N GLY A 523 -21.49 -3.13 35.43
CA GLY A 523 -22.25 -1.86 35.43
C GLY A 523 -21.44 -0.63 35.01
N ALA A 524 -20.26 -0.82 34.40
CA ALA A 524 -19.51 0.30 33.84
C ALA A 524 -20.28 0.96 32.67
N PRO A 525 -20.15 2.28 32.46
CA PRO A 525 -20.73 2.95 31.28
C PRO A 525 -20.29 2.27 29.99
N THR A 526 -21.22 2.11 29.05
CA THR A 526 -20.95 1.49 27.74
C THR A 526 -21.38 2.42 26.62
N GLN A 527 -20.69 2.32 25.48
CA GLN A 527 -21.09 2.94 24.23
C GLN A 527 -21.18 1.87 23.12
N PRO A 528 -21.92 2.14 22.03
CA PRO A 528 -21.84 1.34 20.81
C PRO A 528 -20.40 1.25 20.32
N ALA A 529 -20.03 0.11 19.73
CA ALA A 529 -18.72 -0.01 19.09
C ALA A 529 -18.66 0.94 17.90
N THR A 530 -17.72 1.88 17.92
CA THR A 530 -17.38 2.72 16.78
C THR A 530 -16.09 2.20 16.16
N GLY A 531 -16.04 2.15 14.83
CA GLY A 531 -14.81 1.89 14.08
C GLY A 531 -14.37 3.18 13.41
N ARG A 532 -13.08 3.47 13.40
CA ARG A 532 -12.50 4.42 12.45
C ARG A 532 -12.11 3.60 11.24
N ALA A 533 -12.86 3.72 10.14
CA ALA A 533 -12.38 3.18 8.87
C ALA A 533 -11.12 3.95 8.48
N GLN A 534 -10.07 3.24 8.09
CA GLN A 534 -8.93 3.90 7.47
C GLN A 534 -9.40 4.46 6.13
N ARG A 535 -9.23 5.77 5.91
CA ARG A 535 -9.43 6.39 4.60
C ARG A 535 -8.26 5.97 3.72
N LEU A 536 -8.56 5.34 2.59
CA LEU A 536 -7.61 5.20 1.49
C LEU A 536 -7.80 6.40 0.59
N TYR A 537 -6.69 7.06 0.24
CA TYR A 537 -6.72 8.16 -0.70
C TYR A 537 -6.51 7.62 -2.11
N GLU A 538 -7.31 8.11 -3.04
CA GLU A 538 -7.22 7.80 -4.46
C GLU A 538 -6.87 9.06 -5.26
N CYS A 539 -6.52 8.90 -6.54
CA CYS A 539 -6.15 9.99 -7.42
C CYS A 539 -7.15 11.16 -7.43
N GLU A 540 -8.44 10.93 -7.22
CA GLU A 540 -9.49 11.95 -7.36
C GLU A 540 -9.89 12.61 -6.04
N ASP A 541 -9.40 12.13 -4.90
CA ASP A 541 -9.79 12.66 -3.59
C ASP A 541 -9.35 14.12 -3.39
N ILE A 542 -10.30 14.99 -3.10
CA ILE A 542 -10.06 16.43 -2.82
C ILE A 542 -10.34 16.83 -1.36
N GLU A 543 -10.73 15.88 -0.51
CA GLU A 543 -11.13 16.12 0.88
C GLU A 543 -10.07 15.66 1.89
N ASP A 544 -10.04 16.28 3.07
CA ASP A 544 -9.23 15.88 4.23
C ASP A 544 -9.91 14.75 5.05
N GLU A 545 -9.28 14.24 6.10
CA GLU A 545 -9.74 13.19 7.03
C GLU A 545 -11.01 13.55 7.82
N MET A 546 -11.45 14.81 7.82
CA MET A 546 -12.63 15.24 8.57
C MET A 546 -13.91 14.96 7.79
N LYS A 547 -14.48 13.78 8.00
CA LYS A 547 -15.92 13.53 7.89
C LYS A 547 -16.47 13.42 9.31
N ASP A 548 -17.12 14.48 9.77
CA ASP A 548 -18.09 14.39 10.87
C ASP A 548 -19.34 13.63 10.41
#